data_AF-A0A3P5YGN9-F1
#
_entry.id   AF-A0A3P5YGN9-F1
#
_cell.length_a   1.000
_cell.length_b   1.000
_cell.length_c   1.000
_cell.angle_alpha   90.00
_cell.angle_beta   90.00
_cell.angle_gamma   90.00
#
_symmetry.space_group_name_H-M   'P 1'
#
loop_
_entity.id
_entity.type
_entity.pdbx_description
1 polymer ?
#
loop_
_entity_poly.entity_id
_entity_poly.type
_entity_poly.pdbx_seq_one_letter_code
_entity_poly.pdbx_strand_id
1 'polypeptide(L)'
;MVLRYLHMVFFFPRCSFLWAFSLMFLFSGRGYWQELIESIVWAHNKLKVAPATQPRALSIVQGRAVGVTHYLLGGIATTWAFFLARIIAVG
;
A
#
# COMPACT_ATOMS: atom_id res chain seq x y z
N MET A 1 -2.60 -30.47 -2.20
CA MET A 1 -3.75 -29.67 -2.68
C MET A 1 -4.26 -28.72 -1.60
N VAL A 2 -4.63 -29.22 -0.41
CA VAL A 2 -5.12 -28.42 0.75
C VAL A 2 -4.18 -27.27 1.17
N LEU A 3 -2.86 -27.50 1.24
CA LEU A 3 -1.91 -26.46 1.65
C LEU A 3 -1.89 -25.25 0.69
N ARG A 4 -2.01 -25.49 -0.63
CA ARG A 4 -2.05 -24.42 -1.64
C ARG A 4 -3.36 -23.63 -1.54
N TYR A 5 -4.47 -24.31 -1.26
CA TYR A 5 -5.76 -23.67 -1.03
C TYR A 5 -5.72 -22.76 0.21
N LEU A 6 -5.13 -23.25 1.31
CA LEU A 6 -4.97 -22.48 2.55
C LEU A 6 -4.13 -21.21 2.34
N HIS A 7 -3.09 -21.26 1.50
CA HIS A 7 -2.31 -20.08 1.16
C HIS A 7 -3.14 -19.02 0.43
N MET A 8 -4.05 -19.41 -0.46
CA MET A 8 -4.90 -18.46 -1.20
C MET A 8 -5.90 -17.73 -0.30
N VAL A 9 -6.38 -18.40 0.76
CA VAL A 9 -7.27 -17.79 1.77
C VAL A 9 -6.59 -16.59 2.44
N PHE A 10 -5.28 -16.66 2.70
CA PHE A 10 -4.54 -15.52 3.25
C PHE A 10 -4.10 -14.53 2.17
N PHE A 11 -3.83 -14.99 0.94
CA PHE A 11 -3.33 -14.14 -0.14
C PHE A 11 -4.40 -13.15 -0.64
N PHE A 12 -5.63 -13.64 -0.82
CA PHE A 12 -6.74 -12.83 -1.33
C PHE A 12 -7.01 -11.54 -0.51
N PRO A 13 -7.22 -11.58 0.82
CA PRO A 13 -7.45 -10.36 1.60
C PRO A 13 -6.23 -9.43 1.66
N ARG A 14 -5.00 -9.98 1.64
CA ARG A 14 -3.76 -9.18 1.64
C ARG A 14 -3.57 -8.40 0.34
N CYS A 15 -3.88 -9.02 -0.79
CA CYS A 15 -3.81 -8.35 -2.09
C CYS A 15 -4.91 -7.31 -2.26
N SER A 16 -6.11 -7.58 -1.73
CA SER A 16 -7.19 -6.59 -1.66
C SER A 16 -6.83 -5.40 -0.77
N PHE A 17 -6.09 -5.63 0.33
CA PHE A 17 -5.53 -4.54 1.13
C PHE A 17 -4.51 -3.70 0.34
N LEU A 18 -3.60 -4.31 -0.41
CA LEU A 18 -2.63 -3.57 -1.25
C LEU A 18 -3.33 -2.73 -2.32
N TRP A 19 -4.39 -3.28 -2.93
CA TRP A 19 -5.21 -2.54 -3.88
C TRP A 19 -5.89 -1.34 -3.21
N ALA A 20 -6.52 -1.51 -2.05
CA ALA A 20 -7.15 -0.40 -1.32
C ALA A 20 -6.12 0.63 -0.82
N PHE A 21 -4.96 0.19 -0.35
CA PHE A 21 -3.86 1.05 0.09
C PHE A 21 -3.36 1.95 -1.05
N SER A 22 -3.38 1.47 -2.29
CA SER A 22 -3.00 2.27 -3.45
C SER A 22 -3.87 3.52 -3.65
N LEU A 23 -5.15 3.45 -3.28
CA LEU A 23 -6.10 4.54 -3.42
C LEU A 23 -5.72 5.73 -2.54
N MET A 24 -5.05 5.49 -1.41
CA MET A 24 -4.48 6.53 -0.56
C MET A 24 -3.56 7.45 -1.39
N PHE A 25 -2.70 6.89 -2.24
CA PHE A 25 -1.76 7.68 -3.04
C PHE A 25 -2.37 8.26 -4.32
N LEU A 26 -3.42 7.62 -4.86
CA LEU A 26 -4.06 8.05 -6.10
C LEU A 26 -5.07 9.18 -5.88
N PHE A 27 -5.75 9.22 -4.73
CA PHE A 27 -6.76 10.24 -4.42
C PHE A 27 -6.24 11.39 -3.55
N SER A 28 -5.12 11.22 -2.85
CA SER A 28 -4.51 12.29 -2.06
C SER A 28 -3.40 13.03 -2.83
N GLY A 29 -3.11 14.26 -2.40
CA GLY A 29 -2.06 15.10 -2.97
C GLY A 29 -0.87 15.26 -2.03
N ARG A 30 0.28 15.67 -2.58
CA ARG A 30 1.53 15.92 -1.83
C ARG A 30 1.37 16.95 -0.72
N GLY A 31 0.56 18.01 -0.93
CA GLY A 31 0.38 19.10 0.04
C GLY A 31 -0.12 18.61 1.39
N TYR A 32 -1.21 17.83 1.38
CA TYR A 32 -1.78 17.22 2.59
C TYR A 32 -0.73 16.44 3.40
N TRP A 33 0.03 15.57 2.73
CA TRP A 33 1.06 14.77 3.40
C TRP A 33 2.22 15.61 3.92
N GLN A 34 2.58 16.69 3.21
CA GLN A 34 3.68 17.56 3.61
C GLN A 34 3.32 18.34 4.89
N GLU A 35 2.12 18.90 4.98
CA GLU A 35 1.63 19.60 6.19
C GLU A 35 1.55 18.65 7.41
N LEU A 36 1.12 17.40 7.18
CA LEU A 36 1.12 16.37 8.22
C LEU A 36 2.55 16.05 8.70
N ILE A 37 3.49 15.88 7.78
CA ILE A 37 4.90 15.60 8.12
C ILE A 37 5.50 16.77 8.90
N GLU A 38 5.21 18.02 8.53
CA GLU A 38 5.68 19.20 9.25
C GLU A 38 5.18 19.24 10.71
N SER A 39 3.92 18.88 10.93
CA SER A 39 3.34 18.75 12.26
C SER A 39 4.02 17.64 13.09
N ILE A 40 4.35 16.50 12.46
CA ILE A 40 5.07 15.40 13.11
C ILE A 40 6.51 15.80 13.44
N VAL A 41 7.19 16.49 12.52
CA VAL A 41 8.56 16.99 12.72
C VAL A 41 8.60 18.01 13.85
N TRP A 42 7.58 18.87 13.98
CA TRP A 42 7.45 19.76 15.13
C TRP A 42 7.44 18.98 16.45
N ALA A 43 6.67 17.89 16.53
CA ALA A 43 6.64 17.03 17.72
C ALA A 43 7.99 16.34 18.00
N HIS A 44 8.69 15.86 16.96
CA HIS A 44 10.02 15.24 17.11
C HIS A 44 11.07 16.24 17.60
N ASN A 45 10.99 17.50 17.16
CA ASN A 45 11.87 18.57 17.63
C ASN A 45 11.68 18.88 19.11
N LYS A 46 10.43 18.84 19.63
CA LYS A 46 10.17 19.02 21.07
C LYS A 46 10.84 17.96 21.93
N LEU A 47 10.90 16.72 21.44
CA LEU A 47 11.56 15.61 22.11
C LEU A 47 13.05 15.48 21.77
N LYS A 48 13.60 16.37 20.95
CA LYS A 48 15.01 16.34 20.47
C LYS A 48 15.40 15.02 19.78
N VAL A 49 14.44 14.35 19.13
CA VAL A 49 14.65 13.11 18.36
C VAL A 49 14.44 13.33 16.86
N ALA A 50 14.53 14.58 16.41
CA ALA A 50 14.39 14.92 15.00
C ALA A 50 15.59 14.35 14.20
N PRO A 51 15.33 13.71 13.05
CA PRO A 51 16.40 13.23 12.19
C PRO A 51 17.16 14.40 11.54
N ALA A 52 18.45 14.21 11.26
CA ALA A 52 19.29 15.22 10.61
C ALA A 52 18.85 15.48 9.15
N THR A 53 18.32 14.47 8.46
CA THR A 53 17.78 14.59 7.10
C THR A 53 16.32 15.01 7.14
N GLN A 54 15.98 16.10 6.46
CA GLN A 54 14.61 16.63 6.44
C GLN A 54 13.64 15.63 5.77
N PRO A 55 12.62 15.11 6.49
CA PRO A 55 11.60 14.27 5.88
C PRO A 55 10.70 15.12 4.99
N ARG A 56 10.38 14.61 3.80
CA ARG A 56 9.50 15.26 2.83
C ARG A 56 8.50 14.25 2.28
N ALA A 57 7.29 14.73 1.99
CA ALA A 57 6.32 13.94 1.24
C ALA A 57 6.87 13.58 -0.15
N LEU A 58 6.47 12.42 -0.66
CA LEU A 58 6.79 11.93 -2.00
C LEU A 58 6.52 13.02 -3.06
N SER A 59 7.35 13.07 -4.11
CA SER A 59 7.05 13.92 -5.25
C SER A 59 5.73 13.49 -5.92
N ILE A 60 5.08 14.40 -6.65
CA ILE A 60 3.80 14.11 -7.31
C ILE A 60 3.92 12.90 -8.25
N VAL A 61 5.01 12.82 -9.01
CA VAL A 61 5.27 11.70 -9.92
C VAL A 61 5.53 10.41 -9.13
N GLN A 62 6.32 10.46 -8.05
CA GLN A 62 6.56 9.29 -7.21
C GLN A 62 5.28 8.80 -6.53
N GLY A 63 4.44 9.70 -5.99
CA GLY A 63 3.16 9.33 -5.37
C GLY A 63 2.24 8.60 -6.36
N ARG A 64 2.14 9.11 -7.60
CA ARG A 64 1.40 8.44 -8.67
C ARG A 64 2.02 7.09 -9.05
N ALA A 65 3.34 7.02 -9.18
CA ALA A 65 4.04 5.77 -9.51
C ALA A 65 3.83 4.71 -8.42
N VAL A 66 3.93 5.08 -7.14
CA VAL A 66 3.66 4.21 -5.99
C VAL A 66 2.20 3.76 -6.00
N GLY A 67 1.27 4.68 -6.22
CA GLY A 67 -0.16 4.36 -6.34
C GLY A 67 -0.44 3.35 -7.44
N VAL A 68 0.00 3.60 -8.68
CA VAL A 68 -0.21 2.67 -9.81
C VAL A 68 0.46 1.32 -9.56
N THR A 69 1.66 1.29 -8.98
CA THR A 69 2.37 0.04 -8.67
C THR A 69 1.55 -0.83 -7.71
N HIS A 70 1.03 -0.25 -6.62
CA HIS A 70 0.23 -1.00 -5.65
C HIS A 70 -1.15 -1.38 -6.21
N TYR A 71 -1.75 -0.50 -7.03
CA TYR A 71 -3.04 -0.76 -7.66
C TYR A 71 -2.96 -1.98 -8.59
N LEU A 72 -1.95 -2.01 -9.48
CA LEU A 72 -1.74 -3.13 -10.40
C LEU A 72 -1.35 -4.40 -9.65
N LEU A 73 -0.39 -4.31 -8.73
CA LEU A 73 0.05 -5.46 -7.95
C LEU A 73 -1.11 -6.08 -7.15
N GLY A 74 -1.86 -5.26 -6.41
CA GLY A 74 -2.99 -5.69 -5.62
C GLY A 74 -4.10 -6.27 -6.49
N GLY A 75 -4.50 -5.57 -7.55
CA GLY A 75 -5.58 -6.02 -8.44
C GLY A 75 -5.25 -7.35 -9.14
N ILE A 76 -4.08 -7.44 -9.77
CA ILE A 76 -3.65 -8.66 -10.48
C ILE A 76 -3.49 -9.82 -9.49
N ALA A 77 -2.86 -9.59 -8.34
CA ALA A 77 -2.64 -10.65 -7.35
C ALA A 77 -3.95 -11.15 -6.69
N THR A 78 -4.93 -10.26 -6.47
CA THR A 78 -6.27 -10.64 -5.99
C THR A 78 -7.00 -11.51 -7.01
N THR A 79 -7.00 -11.12 -8.28
CA THR A 79 -7.59 -11.90 -9.36
C THR A 79 -6.91 -13.26 -9.52
N TRP A 80 -5.57 -13.30 -9.44
CA TRP A 80 -4.80 -14.54 -9.47
C TRP A 80 -5.15 -15.48 -8.32
N ALA A 81 -5.20 -14.97 -7.08
CA ALA A 81 -5.56 -15.76 -5.90
C ALA A 81 -6.98 -16.33 -6.02
N PHE A 82 -7.93 -15.54 -6.54
CA PHE A 82 -9.30 -15.98 -6.79
C PHE A 82 -9.38 -17.11 -7.80
N PHE A 83 -8.75 -16.97 -8.97
CA PHE A 83 -8.81 -18.00 -10.01
C PHE A 83 -8.14 -19.31 -9.56
N LEU A 84 -7.00 -19.22 -8.88
CA LEU A 84 -6.33 -20.41 -8.35
C LEU A 84 -7.14 -21.10 -7.24
N ALA A 85 -7.73 -20.35 -6.32
CA ALA A 85 -8.62 -20.94 -5.32
C ALA A 85 -9.82 -21.61 -5.99
N ARG A 86 -10.44 -20.95 -6.98
CA ARG A 86 -11.59 -21.49 -7.70
C ARG A 86 -11.26 -22.79 -8.43
N ILE A 87 -10.21 -22.83 -9.25
CA ILE A 87 -9.87 -24.04 -10.02
C ILE A 87 -9.50 -25.21 -9.10
N ILE A 88 -8.86 -24.96 -7.95
CA ILE A 88 -8.54 -26.02 -6.98
C ILE A 88 -9.80 -26.52 -6.25
N ALA A 89 -10.80 -25.66 -6.04
CA ALA A 89 -12.01 -26.05 -5.31
C ALA A 89 -13.00 -26.89 -6.13
N VAL A 90 -13.07 -26.68 -7.44
CA VAL A 90 -14.07 -27.32 -8.32
C VAL A 90 -13.49 -28.11 -9.50
N GLY A 91 -12.17 -28.08 -9.70
CA GLY A 91 -11.47 -28.80 -10.75
C GLY A 91 -10.82 -30.10 -10.28
#